data_AF-D4D9G5-F1
#
_entry.id   AF-D4D9G5-F1
#
_cell.length_a   1.000
_cell.length_b   1.000
_cell.length_c   1.000
_cell.angle_alpha   90.00
_cell.angle_beta   90.00
_cell.angle_gamma   90.00
#
_symmetry.space_group_name_H-M   'P 1'
#
loop_
_entity.id
_entity.type
_entity.pdbx_description
1 polymer ?
#
loop_
_entity_poly.entity_id
_entity_poly.type
_entity_poly.pdbx_seq_one_letter_code
_entity_poly.pdbx_strand_id
1 'polypeptide(L)'
;MDCPSGTCALPGSTREEKRKDYETDPAKAQETWENLRNAIGGVRRGYFSDGFTAVEIESQLHDIWDELIHAVKITPATSAELDRLVTLVSETREFGIFTQNQADRDAAPEREGVTLPNGQRLWIDLPYLAQEVKDSWTKESMEFTPTERESVAVWTAKLCATGICPKDLSRCALWLFKQALETDRPVAEDDGQDDKARPTIHDLLPACLAWLEHSNSKLVKLSQENYTATYASGGGINSEEDNDNSMTVPGDLAVQAGITQPGFSIERWLFWRQRFKDLYRSGVPPVVKLARSCFEAAIFSGMDTGLEIPGEKVYLSRLFEALDKEIETREFKGCVGAEDIDIDMDWDRE
;
A
#
# COMPACT_ATOMS: atom_id res chain seq x y z
N MET A 1 -48.27 10.25 11.21
CA MET A 1 -49.13 9.21 11.83
C MET A 1 -48.19 8.23 12.51
N ASP A 2 -48.55 7.90 13.74
CA ASP A 2 -47.70 7.33 14.80
C ASP A 2 -47.22 5.90 14.54
N CYS A 3 -45.97 5.60 14.91
CA CYS A 3 -45.44 4.25 15.07
C CYS A 3 -45.20 3.97 16.58
N PRO A 4 -46.06 3.18 17.25
CA PRO A 4 -46.00 2.94 18.70
C PRO A 4 -45.19 1.69 19.08
N SER A 5 -44.07 1.45 18.41
CA SER A 5 -43.09 0.41 18.78
C SER A 5 -41.72 0.90 18.32
N GLY A 6 -40.89 1.35 19.27
CA GLY A 6 -39.65 2.08 19.06
C GLY A 6 -38.51 1.30 18.39
N THR A 7 -38.75 0.75 17.21
CA THR A 7 -37.73 0.17 16.34
C THR A 7 -37.93 0.72 14.92
N CYS A 8 -37.78 2.04 14.79
CA CYS A 8 -37.44 2.62 13.50
C CYS A 8 -35.97 2.30 13.24
N ALA A 9 -35.69 1.11 12.70
CA ALA A 9 -34.45 0.91 11.96
C ALA A 9 -34.53 1.86 10.76
N LEU A 10 -33.84 2.99 10.85
CA LEU A 10 -33.52 3.77 9.65
C LEU A 10 -32.86 2.79 8.67
N PRO A 11 -33.28 2.73 7.39
CA PRO A 11 -32.55 1.96 6.40
C PRO A 11 -31.10 2.41 6.48
N GLY A 12 -30.19 1.49 6.83
CA GLY A 12 -28.77 1.82 6.89
C GLY A 12 -28.37 2.39 5.53
N SER A 13 -27.76 3.57 5.54
CA SER A 13 -27.27 4.24 4.33
C SER A 13 -26.43 3.25 3.51
N THR A 14 -26.59 3.26 2.19
CA THR A 14 -25.76 2.45 1.30
C THR A 14 -24.29 2.87 1.38
N ARG A 15 -23.37 1.97 1.03
CA ARG A 15 -21.93 2.26 1.00
C ARG A 15 -21.61 3.48 0.13
N GLU A 16 -22.29 3.64 -1.01
CA GLU A 16 -22.17 4.82 -1.87
C GLU A 16 -22.69 6.12 -1.21
N GLU A 17 -23.75 6.05 -0.42
CA GLU A 17 -24.25 7.21 0.35
C GLU A 17 -23.29 7.59 1.48
N LYS A 18 -22.74 6.61 2.19
CA LYS A 18 -21.70 6.83 3.20
C LYS A 18 -20.46 7.49 2.59
N ARG A 19 -20.01 7.02 1.42
CA ARG A 19 -18.88 7.64 0.68
C ARG A 19 -19.11 9.13 0.40
N LYS A 20 -20.35 9.54 0.10
CA LYS A 20 -20.69 10.96 -0.14
C LYS A 20 -20.63 11.80 1.13
N ASP A 21 -20.93 11.24 2.30
CA ASP A 21 -20.80 11.94 3.57
C ASP A 21 -19.32 12.26 3.90
N TYR A 22 -18.39 11.44 3.39
CA TYR A 22 -16.94 11.63 3.49
C TYR A 22 -16.32 12.54 2.40
N GLU A 23 -17.11 13.18 1.53
CA GLU A 23 -16.61 14.25 0.63
C GLU A 23 -16.15 15.52 1.39
N THR A 24 -15.92 15.43 2.70
CA THR A 24 -15.70 16.55 3.60
C THR A 24 -14.23 16.96 3.71
N ASP A 25 -14.00 18.21 3.32
CA ASP A 25 -12.89 19.11 3.68
C ASP A 25 -11.77 18.49 4.54
N PRO A 26 -10.51 18.40 4.04
CA PRO A 26 -9.34 17.96 4.82
C PRO A 26 -9.18 18.67 6.18
N ALA A 27 -9.76 19.86 6.36
CA ALA A 27 -9.80 20.56 7.65
C ALA A 27 -10.57 19.81 8.76
N LYS A 28 -11.34 18.77 8.41
CA LYS A 28 -12.11 17.93 9.34
C LYS A 28 -11.46 16.59 9.68
N ALA A 29 -10.19 16.38 9.34
CA ALA A 29 -9.51 15.09 9.55
C ALA A 29 -9.64 14.53 10.99
N GLN A 30 -9.72 15.39 12.00
CA GLN A 30 -9.97 14.97 13.39
C GLN A 30 -11.38 14.36 13.58
N GLU A 31 -12.41 14.96 12.99
CA GLU A 31 -13.80 14.45 13.01
C GLU A 31 -13.88 13.09 12.31
N THR A 32 -13.23 12.96 11.14
CA THR A 32 -13.12 11.70 10.39
C THR A 32 -12.49 10.60 11.21
N TRP A 33 -11.37 10.89 11.88
CA TRP A 33 -10.69 9.91 12.73
C TRP A 33 -11.52 9.52 13.96
N GLU A 34 -12.19 10.48 14.61
CA GLU A 34 -13.08 10.20 15.75
C GLU A 34 -14.28 9.35 15.34
N ASN A 35 -14.85 9.60 14.16
CA ASN A 35 -15.95 8.82 13.60
C ASN A 35 -15.52 7.37 13.33
N LEU A 36 -14.38 7.16 12.65
CA LEU A 36 -13.83 5.82 12.40
C LEU A 36 -13.54 5.07 13.70
N ARG A 37 -12.93 5.73 14.69
CA ARG A 37 -12.70 5.16 16.02
C ARG A 37 -14.01 4.79 16.73
N ASN A 38 -15.02 5.64 16.64
CA ASN A 38 -16.34 5.39 17.23
C ASN A 38 -17.05 4.22 16.54
N ALA A 39 -16.91 4.08 15.21
CA ALA A 39 -17.46 2.98 14.43
C ALA A 39 -16.83 1.64 14.81
N ILE A 40 -15.49 1.58 14.91
CA ILE A 40 -14.75 0.41 15.41
C ILE A 40 -15.20 0.04 16.83
N GLY A 41 -15.33 1.04 17.72
CA GLY A 41 -15.86 0.83 19.06
C GLY A 41 -17.33 0.39 19.07
N GLY A 42 -18.10 0.77 18.06
CA GLY A 42 -19.49 0.37 17.84
C GLY A 42 -19.63 -1.12 17.55
N VAL A 43 -18.77 -1.68 16.71
CA VAL A 43 -18.72 -3.13 16.42
C VAL A 43 -18.55 -3.92 17.72
N ARG A 44 -17.61 -3.50 18.58
CA ARG A 44 -17.36 -4.10 19.90
C ARG A 44 -18.60 -4.05 20.80
N ARG A 45 -19.26 -2.90 20.88
CA ARG A 45 -20.45 -2.73 21.73
C ARG A 45 -21.63 -3.57 21.23
N GLY A 46 -21.87 -3.56 19.91
CA GLY A 46 -22.97 -4.29 19.29
C GLY A 46 -22.86 -5.81 19.39
N TYR A 47 -21.63 -6.35 19.31
CA TYR A 47 -21.40 -7.77 19.56
C TYR A 47 -21.77 -8.19 20.99
N PHE A 48 -21.41 -7.38 22.01
CA PHE A 48 -21.72 -7.71 23.40
C PHE A 48 -23.17 -7.51 23.81
N SER A 49 -23.91 -6.66 23.11
CA SER A 49 -25.34 -6.46 23.38
C SER A 49 -26.23 -7.50 22.71
N ASP A 50 -25.66 -8.57 22.12
CA ASP A 50 -26.33 -9.50 21.19
C ASP A 50 -27.12 -8.76 20.10
N GLY A 51 -26.65 -7.54 19.77
CA GLY A 51 -27.34 -6.61 18.89
C GLY A 51 -26.97 -6.82 17.43
N PHE A 52 -25.83 -7.47 17.16
CA PHE A 52 -25.35 -7.78 15.82
C PHE A 52 -25.09 -9.27 15.62
N THR A 53 -25.59 -9.78 14.50
CA THR A 53 -25.23 -11.04 13.89
C THR A 53 -23.83 -10.97 13.26
N ALA A 54 -23.23 -12.12 12.96
CA ALA A 54 -21.94 -12.18 12.26
C ALA A 54 -21.97 -11.45 10.90
N VAL A 55 -23.10 -11.51 10.19
CA VAL A 55 -23.30 -10.83 8.90
C VAL A 55 -23.31 -9.31 9.06
N GLU A 56 -23.93 -8.80 10.12
CA GLU A 56 -23.93 -7.36 10.41
C GLU A 56 -22.55 -6.84 10.80
N ILE A 57 -21.76 -7.65 11.52
CA ILE A 57 -20.37 -7.32 11.85
C ILE A 57 -19.51 -7.30 10.59
N GLU A 58 -19.64 -8.30 9.72
CA GLU A 58 -18.97 -8.33 8.43
C GLU A 58 -19.30 -7.10 7.59
N SER A 59 -20.59 -6.77 7.43
CA SER A 59 -21.02 -5.57 6.69
C SER A 59 -20.43 -4.28 7.29
N GLN A 60 -20.42 -4.15 8.63
CA GLN A 60 -19.84 -2.98 9.28
C GLN A 60 -18.33 -2.87 9.08
N LEU A 61 -17.60 -3.99 9.09
CA LEU A 61 -16.17 -3.98 8.84
C LEU A 61 -15.84 -3.54 7.42
N HIS A 62 -16.58 -4.04 6.43
CA HIS A 62 -16.45 -3.58 5.04
C HIS A 62 -16.67 -2.07 4.93
N ASP A 63 -17.72 -1.54 5.55
CA ASP A 63 -18.00 -0.10 5.56
C ASP A 63 -16.87 0.68 6.25
N ILE A 64 -16.39 0.25 7.42
CA ILE A 64 -15.31 0.91 8.16
C ILE A 64 -14.02 0.97 7.33
N TRP A 65 -13.63 -0.13 6.69
CA TRP A 65 -12.42 -0.16 5.86
C TRP A 65 -12.55 0.69 4.61
N ASP A 66 -13.73 0.72 3.99
CA ASP A 66 -14.01 1.58 2.86
C ASP A 66 -13.94 3.07 3.22
N GLU A 67 -14.58 3.46 4.32
CA GLU A 67 -14.57 4.83 4.84
C GLU A 67 -13.13 5.26 5.18
N LEU A 68 -12.34 4.35 5.75
CA LEU A 68 -10.92 4.57 6.02
C LEU A 68 -10.12 4.81 4.74
N ILE A 69 -10.32 4.02 3.69
CA ILE A 69 -9.67 4.21 2.38
C ILE A 69 -10.07 5.56 1.76
N HIS A 70 -11.34 5.95 1.87
CA HIS A 70 -11.81 7.26 1.39
C HIS A 70 -11.18 8.42 2.15
N ALA A 71 -11.11 8.33 3.48
CA ALA A 71 -10.43 9.31 4.32
C ALA A 71 -8.94 9.47 3.92
N VAL A 72 -8.27 8.37 3.60
CA VAL A 72 -6.89 8.38 3.12
C VAL A 72 -6.75 9.10 1.78
N LYS A 73 -7.66 8.85 0.82
CA LYS A 73 -7.61 9.48 -0.52
C LYS A 73 -7.64 11.01 -0.45
N ILE A 74 -8.45 11.58 0.44
CA ILE A 74 -8.61 13.03 0.58
C ILE A 74 -7.56 13.67 1.50
N THR A 75 -6.76 12.87 2.21
CA THR A 75 -5.72 13.36 3.12
C THR A 75 -4.41 13.49 2.34
N PRO A 76 -3.72 14.65 2.36
CA PRO A 76 -2.44 14.80 1.67
C PRO A 76 -1.39 13.76 2.12
N ALA A 77 -0.60 13.24 1.17
CA ALA A 77 0.46 12.26 1.41
C ALA A 77 1.49 12.69 2.48
N THR A 78 1.72 14.00 2.63
CA THR A 78 2.66 14.58 3.61
C THR A 78 2.04 14.84 4.98
N SER A 79 0.74 14.60 5.15
CA SER A 79 -0.01 14.92 6.36
C SER A 79 0.25 13.87 7.47
N ALA A 80 0.48 14.32 8.69
CA ALA A 80 0.62 13.45 9.87
C ALA A 80 -0.68 12.70 10.22
N GLU A 81 -1.80 13.14 9.65
CA GLU A 81 -3.11 12.51 9.73
C GLU A 81 -3.08 11.08 9.17
N LEU A 82 -2.28 10.80 8.14
CA LEU A 82 -2.09 9.43 7.65
C LEU A 82 -1.45 8.54 8.73
N ASP A 83 -0.52 9.07 9.54
CA ASP A 83 0.07 8.32 10.66
C ASP A 83 -0.94 8.06 11.77
N ARG A 84 -1.88 8.97 12.00
CA ARG A 84 -3.00 8.76 12.95
C ARG A 84 -3.94 7.66 12.48
N LEU A 85 -4.20 7.58 11.17
CA LEU A 85 -5.01 6.51 10.59
C LEU A 85 -4.29 5.15 10.64
N VAL A 86 -2.97 5.11 10.39
CA VAL A 86 -2.15 3.90 10.61
C VAL A 86 -2.22 3.48 12.07
N THR A 87 -2.03 4.43 13.00
CA THR A 87 -2.09 4.19 14.44
C THR A 87 -3.45 3.64 14.87
N LEU A 88 -4.55 4.15 14.31
CA LEU A 88 -5.90 3.63 14.59
C LEU A 88 -6.03 2.14 14.22
N VAL A 89 -5.53 1.74 13.05
CA VAL A 89 -5.55 0.33 12.62
C VAL A 89 -4.66 -0.52 13.54
N SER A 90 -3.47 -0.03 13.89
CA SER A 90 -2.57 -0.71 14.83
C SER A 90 -3.21 -0.87 16.22
N GLU A 91 -3.79 0.19 16.79
CA GLU A 91 -4.51 0.15 18.08
C GLU A 91 -5.68 -0.84 18.04
N THR A 92 -6.41 -0.88 16.92
CA THR A 92 -7.51 -1.83 16.71
C THR A 92 -7.01 -3.26 16.76
N ARG A 93 -5.85 -3.54 16.15
CA ARG A 93 -5.23 -4.87 16.22
C ARG A 93 -4.84 -5.27 17.64
N GLU A 94 -4.34 -4.30 18.41
CA GLU A 94 -3.92 -4.51 19.80
C GLU A 94 -5.08 -4.70 20.79
N PHE A 95 -6.35 -4.60 20.34
CA PHE A 95 -7.47 -5.12 21.14
C PHE A 95 -7.38 -6.63 21.36
N GLY A 96 -6.60 -7.36 20.55
CA GLY A 96 -6.19 -8.72 20.81
C GLY A 96 -7.35 -9.72 20.75
N ILE A 97 -7.26 -10.76 21.59
CA ILE A 97 -8.29 -11.81 21.66
C ILE A 97 -9.59 -11.18 22.18
N PHE A 98 -10.59 -11.12 21.31
CA PHE A 98 -11.90 -10.59 21.66
C PHE A 98 -12.77 -11.72 22.21
N THR A 99 -13.19 -11.60 23.47
CA THR A 99 -13.96 -12.64 24.16
C THR A 99 -15.35 -12.81 23.55
N GLN A 100 -15.75 -14.08 23.35
CA GLN A 100 -17.08 -14.43 22.85
C GLN A 100 -18.19 -13.97 23.79
N ASN A 101 -19.35 -13.63 23.21
CA ASN A 101 -20.60 -13.47 23.96
C ASN A 101 -21.08 -14.83 24.50
N GLN A 102 -22.13 -14.81 25.32
CA GLN A 102 -22.62 -16.03 25.97
C GLN A 102 -23.16 -17.04 24.94
N ALA A 103 -23.89 -16.56 23.93
CA ALA A 103 -24.48 -17.41 22.90
C ALA A 103 -23.42 -18.17 22.07
N ASP A 104 -22.36 -17.49 21.62
CA ASP A 104 -21.30 -18.11 20.81
C ASP A 104 -20.43 -19.05 21.66
N ARG A 105 -20.24 -18.75 22.94
CA ARG A 105 -19.53 -19.63 23.87
C ARG A 105 -20.30 -20.92 24.11
N ASP A 106 -21.62 -20.85 24.26
CA ASP A 106 -22.47 -22.04 24.42
C ASP A 106 -22.49 -22.89 23.14
N ALA A 107 -22.41 -22.26 21.96
CA ALA A 107 -22.34 -22.95 20.69
C ALA A 107 -20.96 -23.59 20.40
N ALA A 108 -19.87 -22.96 20.85
CA ALA A 108 -18.50 -23.41 20.59
C ALA A 108 -17.55 -23.12 21.77
N PRO A 109 -17.63 -23.90 22.87
CA PRO A 109 -16.95 -23.60 24.14
C PRO A 109 -15.42 -23.72 24.10
N GLU A 110 -14.87 -24.39 23.09
CA GLU A 110 -13.41 -24.56 22.92
C GLU A 110 -12.74 -23.39 22.17
N ARG A 111 -13.50 -22.42 21.64
CA ARG A 111 -12.93 -21.26 20.94
C ARG A 111 -12.48 -20.19 21.93
N GLU A 112 -11.23 -19.77 21.82
CA GLU A 112 -10.65 -18.74 22.71
C GLU A 112 -11.14 -17.31 22.41
N GLY A 113 -11.77 -17.06 21.27
CA GLY A 113 -12.26 -15.73 20.89
C GLY A 113 -13.20 -15.70 19.69
N VAL A 114 -13.62 -14.49 19.32
CA VAL A 114 -14.51 -14.27 18.18
C VAL A 114 -13.77 -14.52 16.86
N THR A 115 -14.31 -15.47 16.10
CA THR A 115 -13.88 -15.81 14.75
C THR A 115 -15.04 -15.57 13.79
N LEU A 116 -14.81 -14.79 12.75
CA LEU A 116 -15.81 -14.50 11.72
C LEU A 116 -15.97 -15.68 10.74
N PRO A 117 -17.03 -15.70 9.90
CA PRO A 117 -17.28 -16.79 8.96
C PRO A 117 -16.10 -17.11 8.03
N ASN A 118 -15.27 -16.12 7.73
CA ASN A 118 -14.05 -16.26 6.93
C ASN A 118 -12.85 -16.91 7.68
N GLY A 119 -13.04 -17.32 8.93
CA GLY A 119 -12.02 -17.97 9.76
C GLY A 119 -11.04 -17.02 10.45
N GLN A 120 -11.14 -15.72 10.23
CA GLN A 120 -10.27 -14.71 10.82
C GLN A 120 -10.76 -14.27 12.21
N ARG A 121 -9.82 -14.02 13.13
CA ARG A 121 -10.10 -13.47 14.46
C ARG A 121 -10.30 -11.97 14.37
N LEU A 122 -11.38 -11.50 14.98
CA LEU A 122 -11.92 -10.15 14.76
C LEU A 122 -10.88 -9.02 14.83
N TRP A 123 -10.09 -8.92 15.90
CA TRP A 123 -9.12 -7.82 16.02
C TRP A 123 -7.69 -8.22 15.69
N ILE A 124 -7.30 -9.48 15.90
CA ILE A 124 -5.92 -9.90 15.65
C ILE A 124 -5.61 -9.95 14.16
N ASP A 125 -6.55 -10.46 13.37
CA ASP A 125 -6.34 -10.74 11.96
C ASP A 125 -6.91 -9.61 11.06
N LEU A 126 -7.59 -8.61 11.65
CA LEU A 126 -8.21 -7.46 10.97
C LEU A 126 -8.99 -7.89 9.71
N PRO A 127 -10.09 -8.64 9.88
CA PRO A 127 -10.77 -9.30 8.79
C PRO A 127 -11.22 -8.32 7.73
N TYR A 128 -11.10 -8.77 6.47
CA TYR A 128 -11.45 -8.02 5.25
C TYR A 128 -10.59 -6.79 4.94
N LEU A 129 -9.79 -6.26 5.87
CA LEU A 129 -8.97 -5.07 5.63
C LEU A 129 -8.06 -5.22 4.41
N ALA A 130 -7.28 -6.30 4.36
CA ALA A 130 -6.38 -6.54 3.24
C ALA A 130 -7.12 -6.73 1.91
N GLN A 131 -8.33 -7.31 1.95
CA GLN A 131 -9.15 -7.48 0.75
C GLN A 131 -9.64 -6.13 0.22
N GLU A 132 -10.20 -5.29 1.09
CA GLU A 132 -10.70 -3.95 0.74
C GLU A 132 -9.58 -3.06 0.16
N VAL A 133 -8.39 -3.11 0.77
CA VAL A 133 -7.24 -2.35 0.25
C VAL A 133 -6.78 -2.88 -1.11
N LYS A 134 -6.65 -4.21 -1.28
CA LYS A 134 -6.32 -4.80 -2.59
C LYS A 134 -7.35 -4.46 -3.66
N ASP A 135 -8.63 -4.47 -3.32
CA ASP A 135 -9.72 -4.13 -4.23
C ASP A 135 -9.62 -2.67 -4.65
N SER A 136 -9.38 -1.75 -3.72
CA SER A 136 -9.11 -0.34 -4.03
C SER A 136 -7.94 -0.19 -5.02
N TRP A 137 -6.85 -0.93 -4.81
CA TRP A 137 -5.71 -0.92 -5.72
C TRP A 137 -6.01 -1.50 -7.10
N THR A 138 -6.66 -2.66 -7.17
CA THR A 138 -6.82 -3.39 -8.44
C THR A 138 -8.02 -2.95 -9.25
N LYS A 139 -9.08 -2.45 -8.61
CA LYS A 139 -10.34 -2.07 -9.25
C LYS A 139 -10.49 -0.56 -9.45
N GLU A 140 -9.96 0.26 -8.54
CA GLU A 140 -10.25 1.71 -8.51
C GLU A 140 -9.02 2.60 -8.77
N SER A 141 -7.80 2.16 -8.42
CA SER A 141 -6.59 3.03 -8.38
C SER A 141 -6.20 3.69 -9.70
N MET A 142 -6.62 3.13 -10.84
CA MET A 142 -6.39 3.74 -12.16
C MET A 142 -7.28 4.97 -12.41
N GLU A 143 -8.37 5.12 -11.66
CA GLU A 143 -9.29 6.27 -11.71
C GLU A 143 -8.92 7.36 -10.70
N PHE A 144 -8.01 7.05 -9.76
CA PHE A 144 -7.52 8.02 -8.79
C PHE A 144 -6.67 9.10 -9.47
N THR A 145 -6.77 10.32 -8.95
CA THR A 145 -5.79 11.37 -9.23
C THR A 145 -4.40 10.94 -8.73
N PRO A 146 -3.31 11.50 -9.28
CA PRO A 146 -1.96 11.20 -8.80
C PRO A 146 -1.79 11.39 -7.29
N THR A 147 -2.37 12.45 -6.73
CA THR A 147 -2.29 12.78 -5.29
C THR A 147 -3.08 11.80 -4.42
N GLU A 148 -4.28 11.39 -4.83
CA GLU A 148 -5.03 10.35 -4.10
C GLU A 148 -4.26 9.03 -4.09
N ARG A 149 -3.70 8.62 -5.23
CA ARG A 149 -2.91 7.38 -5.35
C ARG A 149 -1.66 7.42 -4.49
N GLU A 150 -0.95 8.54 -4.45
CA GLU A 150 0.21 8.75 -3.58
C GLU A 150 -0.18 8.62 -2.10
N SER A 151 -1.30 9.23 -1.69
CA SER A 151 -1.78 9.20 -0.30
C SER A 151 -2.16 7.77 0.13
N VAL A 152 -2.84 7.03 -0.75
CA VAL A 152 -3.13 5.60 -0.53
C VAL A 152 -1.85 4.77 -0.48
N ALA A 153 -0.83 5.09 -1.30
CA ALA A 153 0.46 4.42 -1.25
C ALA A 153 1.20 4.66 0.06
N VAL A 154 1.29 5.90 0.54
CA VAL A 154 1.89 6.25 1.83
C VAL A 154 1.24 5.45 2.96
N TRP A 155 -0.09 5.49 3.04
CA TRP A 155 -0.83 4.79 4.10
C TRP A 155 -0.66 3.27 4.02
N THR A 156 -0.82 2.68 2.83
CA THR A 156 -0.69 1.22 2.65
C THR A 156 0.74 0.74 2.95
N ALA A 157 1.75 1.50 2.51
CA ALA A 157 3.14 1.20 2.77
C ALA A 157 3.47 1.27 4.28
N LYS A 158 2.96 2.27 4.99
CA LYS A 158 3.12 2.38 6.46
C LYS A 158 2.44 1.23 7.22
N LEU A 159 1.24 0.82 6.81
CA LEU A 159 0.59 -0.39 7.36
C LEU A 159 1.45 -1.64 7.15
N CYS A 160 1.95 -1.84 5.92
CA CYS A 160 2.83 -2.96 5.60
C CYS A 160 4.12 -2.93 6.44
N ALA A 161 4.75 -1.76 6.58
CA ALA A 161 5.97 -1.56 7.35
C ALA A 161 5.78 -1.91 8.84
N THR A 162 4.67 -1.44 9.43
CA THR A 162 4.28 -1.71 10.83
C THR A 162 3.82 -3.16 11.08
N GLY A 163 3.70 -3.97 10.02
CA GLY A 163 3.40 -5.40 10.13
C GLY A 163 1.91 -5.71 10.12
N ILE A 164 1.06 -4.78 9.69
CA ILE A 164 -0.35 -5.04 9.41
C ILE A 164 -0.45 -5.74 8.05
N CYS A 165 -0.96 -6.98 8.05
CA CYS A 165 -1.17 -7.81 6.85
C CYS A 165 -0.02 -7.71 5.81
N PRO A 166 1.26 -7.80 6.20
CA PRO A 166 2.37 -7.30 5.39
C PRO A 166 2.56 -8.06 4.07
N LYS A 167 2.20 -9.34 4.06
CA LYS A 167 2.27 -10.21 2.87
C LYS A 167 1.14 -9.96 1.87
N ASP A 168 -0.01 -9.50 2.35
CA ASP A 168 -1.18 -9.22 1.51
C ASP A 168 -1.14 -7.78 1.01
N LEU A 169 -0.79 -6.82 1.88
CA LEU A 169 -0.65 -5.42 1.52
C LEU A 169 0.54 -5.17 0.59
N SER A 170 1.66 -5.91 0.73
CA SER A 170 2.79 -5.78 -0.20
C SER A 170 2.42 -6.11 -1.65
N ARG A 171 1.37 -6.91 -1.88
CA ARG A 171 0.88 -7.19 -3.25
C ARG A 171 0.37 -5.93 -3.94
N CYS A 172 -0.07 -4.93 -3.19
CA CYS A 172 -0.44 -3.62 -3.73
C CYS A 172 0.77 -2.90 -4.34
N ALA A 173 1.94 -2.96 -3.68
CA ALA A 173 3.20 -2.48 -4.25
C ALA A 173 3.58 -3.25 -5.51
N LEU A 174 3.44 -4.58 -5.48
CA LEU A 174 3.74 -5.43 -6.64
C LEU A 174 2.89 -5.07 -7.85
N TRP A 175 1.58 -4.90 -7.63
CA TRP A 175 0.66 -4.43 -8.66
C TRP A 175 1.09 -3.06 -9.18
N LEU A 176 1.36 -2.09 -8.31
CA LEU A 176 1.75 -0.75 -8.72
C LEU A 176 3.05 -0.75 -9.53
N PHE A 177 4.09 -1.46 -9.08
CA PHE A 177 5.37 -1.54 -9.79
C PHE A 177 5.24 -2.25 -11.13
N LYS A 178 4.40 -3.30 -11.21
CA LYS A 178 4.04 -3.91 -12.50
C LYS A 178 3.41 -2.87 -13.44
N GLN A 179 2.44 -2.10 -12.95
CA GLN A 179 1.77 -1.09 -13.75
C GLN A 179 2.73 0.03 -14.19
N ALA A 180 3.60 0.51 -13.31
CA ALA A 180 4.47 1.66 -13.58
C ALA A 180 5.76 1.32 -14.34
N LEU A 181 6.35 0.14 -14.09
CA LEU A 181 7.71 -0.19 -14.51
C LEU A 181 7.77 -1.34 -15.51
N GLU A 182 6.77 -2.22 -15.51
CA GLU A 182 6.75 -3.44 -16.33
C GLU A 182 5.72 -3.42 -17.45
N THR A 183 4.85 -2.41 -17.47
CA THR A 183 3.82 -2.23 -18.49
C THR A 183 4.21 -1.04 -19.36
N ASP A 184 4.07 -1.17 -20.67
CA ASP A 184 4.35 -0.07 -21.59
C ASP A 184 3.31 1.05 -21.43
N ARG A 185 3.78 2.26 -21.14
CA ARG A 185 2.96 3.43 -20.80
C ARG A 185 3.65 4.72 -21.27
N PRO A 186 2.88 5.76 -21.64
CA PRO A 186 3.43 7.08 -21.88
C PRO A 186 4.20 7.59 -20.66
N VAL A 187 5.35 8.22 -20.88
CA VAL A 187 6.22 8.71 -19.80
C VAL A 187 5.59 9.92 -19.09
N ALA A 188 4.98 10.83 -19.86
CA ALA A 188 4.24 11.99 -19.40
C ALA A 188 3.09 12.28 -20.39
N GLU A 189 2.19 13.21 -20.04
CA GLU A 189 1.11 13.65 -20.92
C GLU A 189 1.68 14.25 -22.21
N ASP A 190 1.00 13.99 -23.33
CA ASP A 190 1.25 14.65 -24.61
C ASP A 190 0.15 15.70 -24.82
N ASP A 191 0.53 16.94 -25.16
CA ASP A 191 -0.35 18.13 -25.21
C ASP A 191 -1.51 18.00 -26.24
N GLY A 192 -1.62 16.87 -26.95
CA GLY A 192 -2.54 16.65 -28.06
C GLY A 192 -3.63 15.59 -27.87
N GLN A 193 -3.78 14.97 -26.69
CA GLN A 193 -4.70 13.82 -26.54
C GLN A 193 -5.87 14.09 -25.59
N ASP A 194 -7.03 14.38 -26.19
CA ASP A 194 -8.32 14.57 -25.53
C ASP A 194 -9.08 13.23 -25.51
N ASP A 195 -8.78 12.39 -24.53
CA ASP A 195 -9.67 11.32 -24.07
C ASP A 195 -9.21 10.88 -22.68
N LYS A 196 -10.07 10.22 -21.88
CA LYS A 196 -9.77 9.73 -20.51
C LYS A 196 -8.49 8.86 -20.47
N ALA A 197 -7.34 9.52 -20.40
CA ALA A 197 -6.06 8.89 -20.65
C ALA A 197 -5.71 7.99 -19.47
N ARG A 198 -5.22 6.79 -19.79
CA ARG A 198 -4.65 5.91 -18.77
C ARG A 198 -3.52 6.66 -18.04
N PRO A 199 -3.34 6.48 -16.73
CA PRO A 199 -2.26 7.14 -16.00
C PRO A 199 -0.90 6.91 -16.66
N THR A 200 -0.15 8.00 -16.82
CA THR A 200 1.22 8.02 -17.33
C THR A 200 2.19 7.50 -16.28
N ILE A 201 3.45 7.27 -16.66
CA ILE A 201 4.49 6.90 -15.69
C ILE A 201 4.68 8.03 -14.67
N HIS A 202 4.67 9.29 -15.11
CA HIS A 202 4.70 10.46 -14.23
C HIS A 202 3.61 10.42 -13.14
N ASP A 203 2.40 9.98 -13.47
CA ASP A 203 1.27 9.89 -12.53
C ASP A 203 1.38 8.74 -11.52
N LEU A 204 2.20 7.73 -11.83
CA LEU A 204 2.37 6.52 -11.01
C LEU A 204 3.63 6.57 -10.13
N LEU A 205 4.66 7.32 -10.53
CA LEU A 205 5.94 7.38 -9.82
C LEU A 205 5.84 7.91 -8.37
N PRO A 206 5.04 8.94 -8.04
CA PRO A 206 4.91 9.40 -6.65
C PRO A 206 4.44 8.28 -5.71
N ALA A 207 3.46 7.49 -6.14
CA ALA A 207 3.00 6.33 -5.39
C ALA A 207 4.09 5.23 -5.29
N CYS A 208 4.92 5.06 -6.33
CA CYS A 208 6.04 4.12 -6.27
C CYS A 208 7.09 4.57 -5.25
N LEU A 209 7.42 5.85 -5.24
CA LEU A 209 8.34 6.46 -4.29
C LEU A 209 7.83 6.27 -2.85
N ALA A 210 6.54 6.54 -2.60
CA ALA A 210 5.94 6.35 -1.27
C ALA A 210 6.11 4.91 -0.74
N TRP A 211 5.97 3.89 -1.60
CA TRP A 211 6.24 2.50 -1.22
C TRP A 211 7.71 2.24 -0.88
N LEU A 212 8.63 2.86 -1.62
CA LEU A 212 10.06 2.76 -1.39
C LEU A 212 10.49 3.53 -0.13
N GLU A 213 9.91 4.69 0.16
CA GLU A 213 10.28 5.47 1.34
C GLU A 213 9.78 4.80 2.63
N HIS A 214 8.59 4.19 2.61
CA HIS A 214 7.96 3.71 3.84
C HIS A 214 8.06 2.20 4.06
N SER A 215 8.21 1.39 3.01
CA SER A 215 8.16 -0.08 3.13
C SER A 215 9.24 -0.82 2.34
N ASN A 216 10.25 -0.13 1.81
CA ASN A 216 11.32 -0.73 1.02
C ASN A 216 12.01 -1.92 1.70
N SER A 217 12.34 -1.79 2.99
CA SER A 217 12.92 -2.89 3.77
C SER A 217 12.07 -4.16 3.80
N LYS A 218 10.74 -4.04 3.69
CA LYS A 218 9.84 -5.20 3.58
C LYS A 218 9.85 -5.76 2.16
N LEU A 219 9.78 -4.89 1.16
CA LEU A 219 9.71 -5.30 -0.25
C LEU A 219 10.98 -6.04 -0.67
N VAL A 220 12.16 -5.53 -0.31
CA VAL A 220 13.44 -6.20 -0.62
C VAL A 220 13.57 -7.55 0.08
N LYS A 221 13.09 -7.69 1.32
CA LYS A 221 13.05 -8.98 2.03
C LYS A 221 12.14 -9.99 1.32
N LEU A 222 10.96 -9.57 0.88
CA LEU A 222 10.06 -10.40 0.09
C LEU A 222 10.69 -10.82 -1.25
N SER A 223 11.44 -9.93 -1.91
CA SER A 223 12.22 -10.23 -3.12
C SER A 223 13.32 -11.25 -2.86
N GLN A 224 14.05 -11.13 -1.75
CA GLN A 224 15.07 -12.10 -1.34
C GLN A 224 14.47 -13.48 -1.02
N GLU A 225 13.28 -13.50 -0.43
CA GLU A 225 12.53 -14.71 -0.10
C GLU A 225 11.85 -15.35 -1.32
N ASN A 226 11.91 -14.73 -2.49
CA ASN A 226 11.18 -15.16 -3.68
C ASN A 226 9.67 -15.32 -3.41
N TYR A 227 9.12 -14.39 -2.64
CA TYR A 227 7.76 -14.53 -2.12
C TYR A 227 6.73 -14.53 -3.25
N THR A 228 6.07 -15.67 -3.40
CA THR A 228 4.95 -15.91 -4.30
C THR A 228 3.70 -16.14 -3.47
N ALA A 229 2.67 -15.35 -3.74
CA ALA A 229 1.37 -15.40 -3.07
C ALA A 229 0.64 -16.76 -3.22
N THR A 230 1.06 -17.57 -4.18
CA THR A 230 0.32 -18.71 -4.74
C THR A 230 0.01 -19.86 -3.77
N TYR A 231 0.54 -19.85 -2.53
CA TYR A 231 0.37 -20.97 -1.60
C TYR A 231 0.01 -20.59 -0.15
N ALA A 232 -0.32 -19.32 0.14
CA ALA A 232 -0.47 -18.88 1.54
C ALA A 232 -1.90 -18.88 2.11
N SER A 233 -2.93 -19.15 1.31
CA SER A 233 -4.31 -19.22 1.82
C SER A 233 -4.71 -20.67 2.13
N GLY A 234 -4.21 -21.18 3.26
CA GLY A 234 -4.74 -22.38 3.90
C GLY A 234 -6.13 -22.09 4.49
N GLY A 235 -7.16 -22.11 3.65
CA GLY A 235 -8.55 -21.91 4.05
C GLY A 235 -9.43 -21.86 2.81
N GLY A 236 -10.10 -22.97 2.50
CA GLY A 236 -10.91 -23.08 1.30
C GLY A 236 -12.08 -22.10 1.27
N ILE A 237 -12.35 -21.54 0.10
CA ILE A 237 -13.54 -21.74 -0.74
C ILE A 237 -13.25 -21.04 -2.08
N ASN A 238 -13.58 -21.72 -3.16
CA ASN A 238 -13.40 -21.30 -4.54
C ASN A 238 -14.13 -19.98 -4.83
N SER A 239 -13.40 -18.92 -5.19
CA SER A 239 -13.77 -17.93 -6.22
C SER A 239 -12.89 -16.66 -6.17
N GLU A 240 -11.60 -16.74 -6.50
CA GLU A 240 -10.78 -15.53 -6.77
C GLU A 240 -9.42 -15.84 -7.45
N GLU A 241 -9.24 -17.05 -8.00
CA GLU A 241 -7.95 -17.51 -8.57
C GLU A 241 -7.46 -16.68 -9.76
N ASP A 242 -8.34 -15.95 -10.46
CA ASP A 242 -7.98 -15.19 -11.66
C ASP A 242 -7.35 -13.81 -11.34
N ASN A 243 -7.75 -13.14 -10.25
CA ASN A 243 -7.28 -11.77 -9.98
C ASN A 243 -5.92 -11.75 -9.26
N ASP A 244 -5.68 -12.69 -8.33
CA ASP A 244 -4.42 -12.77 -7.57
C ASP A 244 -3.24 -13.25 -8.44
N ASN A 245 -3.51 -14.10 -9.44
CA ASN A 245 -2.52 -14.50 -10.44
C ASN A 245 -2.12 -13.31 -11.34
N SER A 246 -3.07 -12.47 -11.73
CA SER A 246 -2.80 -11.26 -12.54
C SER A 246 -1.88 -10.26 -11.83
N MET A 247 -2.02 -10.10 -10.50
CA MET A 247 -1.16 -9.21 -9.71
C MET A 247 0.28 -9.71 -9.62
N THR A 248 0.46 -11.03 -9.55
CA THR A 248 1.76 -11.63 -9.24
C THR A 248 2.61 -11.88 -10.47
N VAL A 249 2.01 -12.16 -11.64
CA VAL A 249 2.76 -12.38 -12.89
C VAL A 249 3.50 -11.11 -13.33
N PRO A 250 4.75 -11.20 -13.83
CA PRO A 250 5.47 -10.07 -14.42
C PRO A 250 4.72 -9.38 -15.57
N GLY A 251 4.93 -8.09 -15.76
CA GLY A 251 4.45 -7.33 -16.92
C GLY A 251 5.31 -7.55 -18.17
N ASP A 252 4.80 -7.12 -19.33
CA ASP A 252 5.39 -7.41 -20.64
C ASP A 252 6.85 -6.98 -20.77
N LEU A 253 7.23 -5.81 -20.23
CA LEU A 253 8.61 -5.31 -20.29
C LEU A 253 9.55 -6.18 -19.45
N ALA A 254 9.10 -6.67 -18.29
CA ALA A 254 9.89 -7.57 -17.46
C ALA A 254 10.05 -8.94 -18.13
N VAL A 255 8.97 -9.47 -18.74
CA VAL A 255 9.01 -10.72 -19.52
C VAL A 255 9.96 -10.61 -20.71
N GLN A 256 9.96 -9.49 -21.43
CA GLN A 256 10.90 -9.22 -22.52
C GLN A 256 12.36 -9.17 -22.05
N ALA A 257 12.60 -8.75 -20.82
CA ALA A 257 13.90 -8.80 -20.16
C ALA A 257 14.26 -10.19 -19.60
N GLY A 258 13.44 -11.22 -19.83
CA GLY A 258 13.68 -12.60 -19.40
C GLY A 258 13.18 -12.94 -17.99
N ILE A 259 12.40 -12.06 -17.36
CA ILE A 259 11.90 -12.26 -15.99
C ILE A 259 10.56 -12.97 -16.05
N THR A 260 10.53 -14.21 -15.57
CA THR A 260 9.34 -15.07 -15.65
C THR A 260 8.77 -15.45 -14.29
N GLN A 261 9.51 -15.21 -13.20
CA GLN A 261 9.09 -15.58 -11.86
C GLN A 261 7.94 -14.69 -11.37
N PRO A 262 6.78 -15.26 -10.96
CA PRO A 262 5.72 -14.51 -10.32
C PRO A 262 6.13 -13.97 -8.94
N GLY A 263 5.38 -13.00 -8.43
CA GLY A 263 5.59 -12.45 -7.10
C GLY A 263 6.81 -11.53 -7.02
N PHE A 264 7.37 -11.44 -5.83
CA PHE A 264 8.61 -10.72 -5.57
C PHE A 264 9.81 -11.62 -5.86
N SER A 265 10.82 -11.09 -6.53
CA SER A 265 12.12 -11.75 -6.73
C SER A 265 13.23 -10.71 -6.80
N ILE A 266 14.48 -11.16 -6.64
CA ILE A 266 15.66 -10.29 -6.80
C ILE A 266 15.82 -9.83 -8.25
N GLU A 267 15.55 -10.68 -9.23
CA GLU A 267 15.60 -10.32 -10.66
C GLU A 267 14.61 -9.20 -10.99
N ARG A 268 13.39 -9.30 -10.46
CA ARG A 268 12.36 -8.27 -10.62
C ARG A 268 12.73 -6.97 -9.91
N TRP A 269 13.33 -7.06 -8.72
CA TRP A 269 13.86 -5.90 -7.99
C TRP A 269 14.97 -5.18 -8.76
N LEU A 270 15.91 -5.94 -9.31
CA LEU A 270 17.00 -5.44 -10.16
C LEU A 270 16.43 -4.76 -11.42
N PHE A 271 15.42 -5.35 -12.03
CA PHE A 271 14.72 -4.76 -13.17
C PHE A 271 14.05 -3.44 -12.82
N TRP A 272 13.34 -3.33 -11.71
CA TRP A 272 12.75 -2.05 -11.29
C TRP A 272 13.81 -0.96 -11.09
N ARG A 273 14.95 -1.30 -10.47
CA ARG A 273 16.08 -0.37 -10.34
C ARG A 273 16.63 0.06 -11.71
N GLN A 274 16.76 -0.87 -12.64
CA GLN A 274 17.14 -0.55 -14.03
C GLN A 274 16.11 0.36 -14.70
N ARG A 275 14.81 0.12 -14.51
CA ARG A 275 13.73 0.96 -15.07
C ARG A 275 13.76 2.38 -14.53
N PHE A 276 14.04 2.59 -13.24
CA PHE A 276 14.23 3.94 -12.71
C PHE A 276 15.43 4.66 -13.35
N LYS A 277 16.54 3.94 -13.57
CA LYS A 277 17.69 4.47 -14.32
C LYS A 277 17.33 4.86 -15.75
N ASP A 278 16.56 4.03 -16.46
CA ASP A 278 16.12 4.33 -17.82
C ASP A 278 15.20 5.57 -17.85
N LEU A 279 14.30 5.69 -16.88
CA LEU A 279 13.40 6.84 -16.75
C LEU A 279 14.16 8.12 -16.41
N TYR A 280 15.18 8.05 -15.55
CA TYR A 280 16.11 9.16 -15.32
C TYR A 280 16.79 9.60 -16.62
N ARG A 281 17.27 8.64 -17.42
CA ARG A 281 17.95 8.90 -18.71
C ARG A 281 17.02 9.36 -19.83
N SER A 282 15.71 9.21 -19.68
CA SER A 282 14.73 9.69 -20.69
C SER A 282 14.78 11.20 -20.90
N GLY A 283 15.27 11.96 -19.90
CA GLY A 283 15.39 13.41 -19.97
C GLY A 283 14.05 14.17 -19.86
N VAL A 284 12.93 13.47 -19.62
CA VAL A 284 11.61 14.09 -19.45
C VAL A 284 11.56 14.82 -18.10
N PRO A 285 11.57 16.16 -18.05
CA PRO A 285 11.87 16.92 -16.83
C PRO A 285 11.06 16.55 -15.57
N PRO A 286 9.73 16.38 -15.62
CA PRO A 286 8.96 16.03 -14.41
C PRO A 286 9.24 14.59 -13.92
N VAL A 287 9.73 13.71 -14.80
CA VAL A 287 10.04 12.30 -14.48
C VAL A 287 11.47 12.13 -13.97
N VAL A 288 12.44 12.90 -14.49
CA VAL A 288 13.87 12.77 -14.13
C VAL A 288 14.07 12.82 -12.61
N LYS A 289 13.49 13.83 -11.94
CA LYS A 289 13.64 13.99 -10.49
C LYS A 289 13.02 12.82 -9.72
N LEU A 290 11.80 12.43 -10.07
CA LEU A 290 11.07 11.34 -9.41
C LEU A 290 11.76 9.98 -9.62
N ALA A 291 12.22 9.71 -10.84
CA ALA A 291 12.94 8.50 -11.18
C ALA A 291 14.25 8.38 -10.41
N ARG A 292 14.99 9.50 -10.27
CA ARG A 292 16.18 9.58 -9.42
C ARG A 292 15.85 9.26 -7.96
N SER A 293 14.84 9.90 -7.37
CA SER A 293 14.44 9.63 -5.99
C SER A 293 14.01 8.16 -5.78
N CYS A 294 13.27 7.57 -6.73
CA CYS A 294 12.92 6.15 -6.66
C CYS A 294 14.16 5.26 -6.73
N PHE A 295 15.11 5.57 -7.62
CA PHE A 295 16.36 4.84 -7.73
C PHE A 295 17.17 4.90 -6.42
N GLU A 296 17.36 6.09 -5.87
CA GLU A 296 18.10 6.31 -4.62
C GLU A 296 17.42 5.61 -3.43
N ALA A 297 16.10 5.65 -3.36
CA ALA A 297 15.36 4.92 -2.34
C ALA A 297 15.54 3.39 -2.49
N ALA A 298 15.63 2.88 -3.72
CA ALA A 298 15.73 1.44 -3.98
C ALA A 298 17.16 0.87 -3.93
N ILE A 299 18.20 1.68 -4.19
CA ILE A 299 19.57 1.19 -4.41
C ILE A 299 20.29 0.72 -3.14
N PHE A 300 19.86 1.15 -1.95
CA PHE A 300 20.47 0.77 -0.67
C PHE A 300 19.59 -0.12 0.21
N SER A 301 18.50 -0.65 -0.36
CA SER A 301 17.51 -1.42 0.38
C SER A 301 18.08 -2.70 1.02
N GLY A 302 19.03 -3.34 0.35
CA GLY A 302 19.72 -4.52 0.86
C GLY A 302 20.57 -4.17 2.08
N MET A 303 21.48 -3.22 1.92
CA MET A 303 22.38 -2.77 2.98
C MET A 303 21.64 -2.32 4.24
N ASP A 304 20.54 -1.56 4.12
CA ASP A 304 19.72 -1.12 5.25
C ASP A 304 19.08 -2.28 6.03
N THR A 305 18.94 -3.44 5.39
CA THR A 305 18.33 -4.64 5.98
C THR A 305 19.32 -5.78 6.25
N GLY A 306 20.62 -5.56 6.00
CA GLY A 306 21.67 -6.57 6.13
C GLY A 306 21.61 -7.65 5.06
N LEU A 307 20.97 -7.39 3.91
CA LEU A 307 20.94 -8.28 2.75
C LEU A 307 22.03 -7.88 1.75
N GLU A 308 22.59 -8.86 1.05
CA GLU A 308 23.50 -8.62 -0.07
C GLU A 308 22.72 -8.62 -1.37
N ILE A 309 22.46 -7.43 -1.90
CA ILE A 309 21.77 -7.23 -3.17
C ILE A 309 22.82 -6.83 -4.23
N PRO A 310 22.80 -7.40 -5.44
CA PRO A 310 23.77 -7.05 -6.48
C PRO A 310 23.80 -5.55 -6.79
N GLY A 311 25.00 -5.02 -7.03
CA GLY A 311 25.25 -3.63 -7.44
C GLY A 311 25.38 -2.60 -6.31
N GLU A 312 24.87 -2.88 -5.11
CA GLU A 312 24.78 -1.85 -4.07
C GLU A 312 26.16 -1.37 -3.59
N LYS A 313 27.09 -2.30 -3.35
CA LYS A 313 28.47 -1.99 -2.91
C LYS A 313 29.26 -1.21 -3.98
N VAL A 314 29.06 -1.57 -5.26
CA VAL A 314 29.69 -0.89 -6.40
C VAL A 314 29.18 0.54 -6.47
N TYR A 315 27.86 0.73 -6.44
CA TYR A 315 27.26 2.06 -6.45
C TYR A 315 27.68 2.90 -5.24
N LEU A 316 27.71 2.32 -4.04
CA LEU A 316 28.15 3.02 -2.82
C LEU A 316 29.59 3.50 -2.92
N SER A 317 30.49 2.68 -3.47
CA SER A 317 31.89 3.05 -3.66
C SER A 317 32.02 4.23 -4.62
N ARG A 318 31.29 4.20 -5.74
CA ARG A 318 31.26 5.30 -6.72
C ARG A 318 30.63 6.57 -6.15
N LEU A 319 29.58 6.45 -5.34
CA LEU A 319 28.96 7.57 -4.63
C LEU A 319 29.98 8.27 -3.74
N PHE A 320 30.75 7.53 -2.93
CA PHE A 320 31.78 8.14 -2.09
C PHE A 320 32.90 8.80 -2.90
N GLU A 321 33.38 8.17 -3.97
CA GLU A 321 34.36 8.79 -4.86
C GLU A 321 33.87 10.09 -5.50
N ALA A 322 32.58 10.16 -5.86
CA ALA A 322 31.97 11.35 -6.43
C ALA A 322 31.79 12.46 -5.38
N LEU A 323 31.39 12.11 -4.17
CA LEU A 323 31.30 13.05 -3.05
C LEU A 323 32.66 13.66 -2.71
N ASP A 324 33.71 12.84 -2.63
CA ASP A 324 35.07 13.30 -2.33
C ASP A 324 35.54 14.32 -3.39
N LYS A 325 35.32 14.04 -4.68
CA LYS A 325 35.65 14.97 -5.78
C LYS A 325 34.88 16.28 -5.70
N GLU A 326 33.60 16.24 -5.34
CA GLU A 326 32.79 17.45 -5.21
C GLU A 326 33.23 18.30 -4.02
N ILE A 327 33.57 17.67 -2.89
CA ILE A 327 34.14 18.35 -1.72
C ILE A 327 35.46 19.04 -2.08
N GLU A 328 36.35 18.35 -2.81
CA GLU A 328 37.59 18.93 -3.31
C GLU A 328 37.34 20.13 -4.24
N THR A 329 36.37 20.00 -5.15
CA THR A 329 35.98 21.07 -6.09
C THR A 329 35.45 22.31 -5.36
N ARG A 330 34.76 22.12 -4.22
CA ARG A 330 34.30 23.20 -3.34
C ARG A 330 35.38 23.72 -2.38
N GLU A 331 36.64 23.29 -2.53
CA GLU A 331 37.75 23.63 -1.62
C GLU A 331 37.43 23.31 -0.16
N PHE A 332 36.73 22.20 0.10
CA PHE A 332 36.30 21.77 1.44
C PHE A 332 35.38 22.79 2.15
N LYS A 333 34.64 23.61 1.39
CA LYS A 333 33.66 24.57 1.92
C LYS A 333 32.24 24.03 1.80
N GLY A 334 31.53 24.05 2.92
CA GLY A 334 30.13 23.62 3.00
C GLY A 334 29.97 22.11 3.19
N CYS A 335 28.71 21.66 3.15
CA CYS A 335 28.37 20.24 3.11
C CYS A 335 28.00 19.87 1.66
N VAL A 336 28.29 18.63 1.28
CA VAL A 336 27.90 18.04 0.00
C VAL A 336 27.07 16.80 0.30
N GLY A 337 25.84 16.77 -0.17
CA GLY A 337 24.97 15.60 -0.14
C GLY A 337 24.98 14.83 -1.46
N ALA A 338 24.33 13.66 -1.49
CA ALA A 338 24.18 12.91 -2.74
C ALA A 338 23.36 13.70 -3.77
N GLU A 339 22.44 14.55 -3.31
CA GLU A 339 21.63 15.46 -4.11
C GLU A 339 22.44 16.55 -4.83
N ASP A 340 23.66 16.84 -4.34
CA ASP A 340 24.53 17.89 -4.88
C ASP A 340 25.38 17.41 -6.08
N ILE A 341 25.39 16.10 -6.36
CA ILE A 341 26.24 15.48 -7.37
C ILE A 341 25.42 14.71 -8.42
N ASP A 342 25.92 14.68 -9.65
CA ASP A 342 25.40 13.82 -10.71
C ASP A 342 26.22 12.53 -10.74
N ILE A 343 25.62 11.44 -10.24
CA ILE A 343 26.29 10.14 -10.12
C ILE A 343 25.81 9.26 -11.26
N ASP A 344 26.76 8.61 -11.93
CA ASP A 344 26.42 7.58 -12.91
C ASP A 344 25.67 6.42 -12.22
N MET A 345 24.41 6.25 -12.60
CA MET A 345 23.54 5.20 -12.11
C MET A 345 23.88 3.81 -12.67
N ASP A 346 24.96 3.61 -13.44
CA ASP A 346 25.35 2.28 -13.98
C ASP A 346 25.90 1.30 -12.93
N TRP A 347 25.14 1.03 -11.87
CA TRP A 347 25.43 0.06 -10.80
C TRP A 347 25.63 -1.39 -11.29
N ASP A 348 25.11 -1.70 -12.47
CA ASP A 348 25.05 -3.01 -13.14
C ASP A 348 26.24 -3.28 -14.07
N ARG A 349 27.10 -2.27 -14.28
CA ARG A 349 28.29 -2.37 -15.14
C ARG A 349 29.53 -2.49 -14.27
N GLU A 350 29.82 -3.70 -13.78
CA GLU A 350 31.15 -4.18 -13.35
C GLU A 350 31.13 -5.63 -12.88
#